data_AF-A0A6G0U3Y3-F1
#
_entry.id   AF-A0A6G0U3Y3-F1
#
_cell.length_a   1.000
_cell.length_b   1.000
_cell.length_c   1.000
_cell.angle_alpha   90.00
_cell.angle_beta   90.00
_cell.angle_gamma   90.00
#
_symmetry.space_group_name_H-M   'P 1'
#
loop_
_entity.id
_entity.type
_entity.pdbx_description
1 polymer ?
#
loop_
_entity_poly.entity_id
_entity_poly.type
_entity_poly.pdbx_seq_one_letter_code
_entity_poly.pdbx_strand_id
1 'polypeptide(L)'
;MVARVARLRQRANADFDNDHATSELERTNSVFVEAKRRLKHAISRSKKACWGELIASVDQNPFGKPYKMVMRKLRGPPATATMEPETLQTAVSTLFPTHQQRQAEVSEKPVVWEPFTQREVDCAVTKFKGRNKAPEPDGITTKIIWAVHRCDPGLLLSLYNACLRSGIFPEQ
;
A
#
# COMPACT_ATOMS: atom_id res chain seq x y z
N MET A 1 -19.36 -0.34 -14.72
CA MET A 1 -20.81 -0.21 -15.02
C MET A 1 -21.15 -0.50 -16.49
N VAL A 2 -20.33 -0.09 -17.47
CA VAL A 2 -20.48 -0.45 -18.91
C VAL A 2 -20.54 -1.97 -19.15
N ALA A 3 -19.80 -2.76 -18.36
CA ALA A 3 -19.74 -4.22 -18.47
C ALA A 3 -21.02 -4.98 -18.06
N ARG A 4 -22.01 -4.32 -17.45
CA ARG A 4 -23.29 -4.96 -17.09
C ARG A 4 -24.30 -4.92 -18.25
N VAL A 5 -24.25 -3.87 -19.08
CA VAL A 5 -25.09 -3.72 -20.27
C VAL A 5 -24.58 -4.58 -21.44
N ALA A 6 -23.26 -4.71 -21.59
CA ALA A 6 -22.66 -5.50 -22.67
C ALA A 6 -23.03 -6.99 -22.63
N ARG A 7 -23.22 -7.57 -21.44
CA ARG A 7 -23.59 -8.99 -21.26
C ARG A 7 -25.04 -9.30 -21.61
N LEU A 8 -25.92 -8.31 -21.66
CA LEU A 8 -27.33 -8.48 -22.05
C LEU A 8 -27.53 -8.49 -23.57
N ARG A 9 -26.56 -7.97 -24.34
CA ARG A 9 -26.63 -7.94 -25.82
C ARG A 9 -26.34 -9.28 -26.50
N GLN A 10 -25.78 -10.26 -25.80
CA GLN A 10 -25.32 -11.54 -26.38
C GLN A 10 -26.33 -12.70 -26.29
N ARG A 11 -27.49 -12.51 -25.65
CA ARG A 11 -28.57 -13.51 -25.61
C ARG A 11 -29.81 -12.95 -26.27
N ALA A 12 -29.77 -12.87 -27.60
CA ALA A 12 -30.98 -12.68 -28.38
C ALA A 12 -31.81 -13.97 -28.32
N ASN A 13 -32.82 -13.97 -27.46
CA ASN A 13 -34.08 -14.67 -27.67
C ASN A 13 -35.16 -13.70 -27.15
N ALA A 14 -36.09 -13.36 -28.04
CA ALA A 14 -37.33 -12.60 -27.90
C ALA A 14 -37.53 -11.78 -26.60
N ASP A 15 -37.76 -10.47 -26.77
CA ASP A 15 -38.26 -9.51 -25.76
C ASP A 15 -37.23 -8.88 -24.82
N PHE A 16 -36.05 -8.48 -25.34
CA PHE A 16 -35.26 -7.47 -24.66
C PHE A 16 -35.90 -6.09 -24.87
N ASP A 17 -36.65 -5.62 -23.87
CA ASP A 17 -37.23 -4.27 -23.84
C ASP A 17 -36.11 -3.22 -23.80
N ASN A 18 -35.68 -2.83 -24.99
CA ASN A 18 -34.60 -1.88 -25.22
C ASN A 18 -34.98 -0.49 -24.67
N ASP A 19 -36.26 -0.12 -24.69
CA ASP A 19 -36.74 1.18 -24.22
C ASP A 19 -36.71 1.26 -22.69
N HIS A 20 -37.10 0.18 -22.01
CA HIS A 20 -36.91 0.07 -20.57
C HIS A 20 -35.43 0.10 -20.19
N ALA A 21 -34.57 -0.61 -20.93
CA ALA A 21 -33.14 -0.67 -20.67
C ALA A 21 -32.42 0.68 -20.89
N THR A 22 -32.79 1.43 -21.92
CA THR A 22 -32.27 2.79 -22.17
C THR A 22 -32.77 3.75 -21.09
N SER A 23 -34.05 3.67 -20.72
CA SER A 23 -34.63 4.51 -19.66
C SER A 23 -33.94 4.28 -18.30
N GLU A 24 -33.68 3.03 -17.92
CA GLU A 24 -32.92 2.70 -16.70
C GLU A 24 -31.46 3.17 -16.78
N LEU A 25 -30.82 3.09 -17.95
CA LEU A 25 -29.48 3.62 -18.15
C LEU A 25 -29.45 5.15 -18.00
N GLU A 26 -30.43 5.86 -18.55
CA GLU A 26 -30.56 7.30 -18.41
C GLU A 26 -30.78 7.72 -16.95
N ARG A 27 -31.66 7.02 -16.23
CA ARG A 27 -31.88 7.25 -14.79
C ARG A 27 -30.63 7.02 -13.96
N THR A 28 -29.95 5.89 -14.16
CA THR A 28 -28.72 5.59 -13.41
C THR A 28 -27.59 6.56 -13.75
N ASN A 29 -27.48 6.98 -15.01
CA ASN A 29 -26.50 7.97 -15.45
C ASN A 29 -26.80 9.36 -14.88
N SER A 30 -28.07 9.78 -14.84
CA SER A 30 -28.46 11.07 -14.26
C SER A 30 -28.14 11.13 -12.76
N VAL A 31 -28.46 10.07 -12.00
CA VAL A 31 -28.10 9.92 -10.58
C VAL A 31 -26.59 9.96 -10.39
N PHE A 32 -25.82 9.27 -11.24
CA PHE A 32 -24.36 9.29 -11.18
C PHE A 32 -23.79 10.69 -11.44
N VAL A 33 -24.27 11.37 -12.47
CA VAL A 33 -23.83 12.74 -12.84
C VAL A 33 -24.16 13.71 -11.71
N GLU A 34 -25.34 13.62 -11.11
CA GLU A 34 -25.74 14.45 -9.97
C GLU A 34 -24.85 14.16 -8.75
N ALA A 35 -24.63 12.90 -8.39
CA ALA A 35 -23.76 12.51 -7.28
C ALA A 35 -22.33 13.02 -7.49
N LYS A 36 -21.78 12.88 -8.70
CA LYS A 36 -20.45 13.40 -9.08
C LYS A 36 -20.41 14.91 -8.97
N ARG A 37 -21.45 15.62 -9.44
CA ARG A 37 -21.57 17.07 -9.30
C ARG A 37 -21.59 17.47 -7.83
N ARG A 38 -22.42 16.83 -7.00
CA ARG A 38 -22.53 17.10 -5.56
C ARG A 38 -21.20 16.90 -4.85
N LEU A 39 -20.47 15.82 -5.16
CA LEU A 39 -19.14 15.55 -4.62
C LEU A 39 -18.15 16.65 -5.00
N LYS A 40 -18.10 17.05 -6.28
CA LYS A 40 -17.23 18.14 -6.74
C LYS A 40 -17.50 19.46 -6.00
N HIS A 41 -18.78 19.79 -5.78
CA HIS A 41 -19.17 21.00 -5.04
C HIS A 41 -18.79 20.89 -3.56
N ALA A 42 -19.00 19.72 -2.93
CA ALA A 42 -18.60 19.49 -1.55
C ALA A 42 -17.08 19.66 -1.36
N ILE A 43 -16.27 19.09 -2.26
CA ILE A 43 -14.81 19.26 -2.24
C ILE A 43 -14.42 20.73 -2.42
N SER A 44 -15.04 21.43 -3.37
CA SER A 44 -14.76 22.85 -3.61
C SER A 44 -15.08 23.71 -2.39
N ARG A 45 -16.24 23.51 -1.76
CA ARG A 45 -16.63 24.21 -0.53
C ARG A 45 -15.67 23.91 0.62
N SER A 46 -15.32 22.65 0.84
CA SER A 46 -14.39 22.24 1.89
C SER A 46 -13.01 22.87 1.68
N LYS A 47 -12.49 22.88 0.45
CA LYS A 47 -11.22 23.56 0.13
C LYS A 47 -11.27 25.06 0.43
N LYS A 48 -12.36 25.74 0.05
CA LYS A 48 -12.54 27.17 0.31
C LYS A 48 -12.61 27.47 1.83
N ALA A 49 -13.35 26.65 2.58
CA ALA A 49 -13.44 26.78 4.03
C ALA A 49 -12.08 26.56 4.70
N CYS A 50 -11.41 25.45 4.40
CA CYS A 50 -10.08 25.14 4.92
C CYS A 50 -9.04 26.22 4.56
N TRP A 51 -9.15 26.83 3.37
CA TRP A 51 -8.28 27.93 2.97
C TRP A 51 -8.51 29.18 3.82
N GLY A 52 -9.77 29.54 4.08
CA GLY A 52 -10.12 30.66 4.98
C GLY A 52 -9.61 30.44 6.41
N GLU A 53 -9.80 29.23 6.95
CA GLU A 53 -9.28 28.85 8.27
C GLU A 53 -7.76 28.92 8.34
N LEU A 54 -7.07 28.48 7.28
CA LEU A 54 -5.61 28.53 7.21
C LEU A 54 -5.11 29.98 7.24
N ILE A 55 -5.76 30.90 6.52
CA ILE A 55 -5.41 32.33 6.55
C ILE A 55 -5.68 32.91 7.95
N ALA A 56 -6.85 32.65 8.53
CA ALA A 56 -7.18 33.14 9.87
C ALA A 56 -6.23 32.62 10.97
N SER A 57 -5.63 31.44 10.77
CA SER A 57 -4.66 30.88 11.71
C SER A 57 -3.33 31.65 11.76
N VAL A 58 -3.03 32.48 10.76
CA VAL A 58 -1.81 33.31 10.72
C VAL A 58 -1.79 34.30 11.88
N ASP A 59 -2.91 34.97 12.14
CA ASP A 59 -3.02 36.00 13.18
C ASP A 59 -2.87 35.40 14.59
N GLN A 60 -3.33 34.16 14.79
CA GLN A 60 -3.23 33.45 16.06
C GLN A 60 -1.83 32.90 16.33
N ASN A 61 -1.15 32.41 15.28
CA ASN A 61 0.19 31.87 15.39
C ASN A 61 1.01 32.17 14.11
N PRO A 62 1.82 33.25 14.12
CA PRO A 62 2.58 33.66 12.95
C PRO A 62 3.63 32.63 12.51
N PHE A 63 4.09 31.75 13.42
CA PHE A 63 5.04 30.66 13.12
C PHE A 63 4.36 29.29 12.98
N GLY A 64 3.04 29.29 12.78
CA GLY A 64 2.20 28.10 12.69
C GLY A 64 2.29 27.36 11.36
N LYS A 65 1.19 26.68 11.00
CA LYS A 65 1.10 25.87 9.77
C LYS A 65 1.34 26.68 8.48
N PRO A 66 0.77 27.91 8.31
CA PRO A 66 0.99 28.70 7.10
C PRO A 66 2.47 29.01 6.87
N TYR A 67 3.16 29.49 7.92
CA TYR A 67 4.59 29.78 7.88
C TYR A 67 5.43 28.55 7.50
N LYS A 68 5.24 27.42 8.18
CA LYS A 68 5.98 26.18 7.88
C LYS A 68 5.78 25.71 6.44
N MET A 69 4.57 25.89 5.90
CA MET A 69 4.25 25.54 4.51
C MET A 69 5.04 26.40 3.52
N VAL A 70 5.09 27.72 3.74
CA VAL A 70 5.87 28.65 2.92
C VAL A 70 7.36 28.36 3.05
N MET A 71 7.87 28.21 4.28
CA MET A 71 9.29 27.90 4.51
C MET A 71 9.72 26.62 3.81
N ARG A 72 8.87 25.58 3.76
CA ARG A 72 9.18 24.36 3.03
C ARG A 72 9.28 24.57 1.51
N LYS A 73 8.58 25.56 0.96
CA LYS A 73 8.66 25.94 -0.46
C LYS A 73 9.84 26.84 -0.77
N LEU A 74 10.27 27.65 0.21
CA LEU A 74 11.45 28.51 0.12
C LEU A 74 12.77 27.77 0.40
N ARG A 75 12.72 26.50 0.81
CA ARG A 75 13.94 25.68 0.96
C ARG A 75 14.63 25.58 -0.40
N GLY A 76 15.86 26.08 -0.46
CA GLY A 76 16.77 25.85 -1.58
C GLY A 76 17.22 24.40 -1.67
N PRO A 77 18.13 24.09 -2.60
CA PRO A 77 18.83 22.82 -2.65
C PRO A 77 19.35 22.41 -1.25
N PRO A 78 19.42 21.11 -0.93
CA PRO A 78 19.99 20.67 0.33
C PRO A 78 21.40 21.27 0.48
N ALA A 79 21.84 21.53 1.71
CA ALA A 79 23.15 22.14 1.95
C ALA A 79 24.28 21.41 1.21
N THR A 80 24.16 20.09 1.08
CA THR A 80 25.07 19.21 0.33
C THR A 80 25.18 19.52 -1.16
N ALA A 81 24.19 20.19 -1.77
CA ALA A 81 24.23 20.59 -3.17
C ALA A 81 25.08 21.84 -3.42
N THR A 82 25.35 22.63 -2.37
CA THR A 82 26.20 23.83 -2.44
C THR A 82 27.56 23.60 -1.74
N MET A 83 27.75 22.44 -1.12
CA MET A 83 29.02 22.07 -0.49
C MET A 83 30.09 21.79 -1.54
N GLU A 84 31.31 22.14 -1.20
CA GLU A 84 32.49 21.80 -1.97
C GLU A 84 32.68 20.26 -1.98
N PRO A 85 33.01 19.64 -3.14
CA PRO A 85 33.06 18.19 -3.29
C PRO A 85 33.95 17.45 -2.30
N GLU A 86 35.14 17.97 -1.98
CA GLU A 86 36.09 17.34 -1.04
C GLU A 86 35.54 17.34 0.39
N THR A 87 34.88 18.43 0.79
CA THR A 87 34.20 18.56 2.09
C THR A 87 33.06 17.55 2.21
N LEU A 88 32.28 17.38 1.14
CA LEU A 88 31.20 16.39 1.09
C LEU A 88 31.76 14.97 1.17
N GLN A 89 32.83 14.67 0.44
CA GLN A 89 33.47 13.36 0.45
C GLN A 89 34.08 13.03 1.83
N THR A 90 34.66 14.03 2.50
CA THR A 90 35.19 13.89 3.87
C THR A 90 34.06 13.63 4.87
N ALA A 91 32.94 14.36 4.78
CA ALA A 91 31.78 14.14 5.64
C ALA A 91 31.17 12.74 5.43
N VAL A 92 31.01 12.30 4.18
CA VAL A 92 30.46 10.98 3.85
C VAL A 92 31.36 9.87 4.36
N SER A 93 32.68 9.95 4.11
CA SER A 93 33.63 8.93 4.58
C SER A 93 33.73 8.85 6.10
N THR A 94 33.55 9.98 6.80
CA THR A 94 33.53 10.02 8.28
C THR A 94 32.24 9.42 8.85
N LEU A 95 31.08 9.74 8.27
CA LEU A 95 29.78 9.25 8.75
C LEU A 95 29.49 7.81 8.34
N PHE A 96 30.02 7.38 7.19
CA PHE A 96 29.83 6.06 6.61
C PHE A 96 31.19 5.43 6.30
N PRO A 97 31.96 5.03 7.32
CA PRO A 97 33.25 4.38 7.10
C PRO A 97 33.07 3.08 6.34
N THR A 98 33.95 2.83 5.36
CA THR A 98 33.99 1.56 4.64
C THR A 98 34.47 0.48 5.60
N HIS A 99 33.54 -0.31 6.12
CA HIS A 99 33.88 -1.51 6.88
C HIS A 99 34.34 -2.61 5.93
N GLN A 100 35.36 -3.37 6.33
CA GLN A 100 35.66 -4.63 5.66
C GLN A 100 34.40 -5.51 5.69
N GLN A 101 34.11 -6.20 4.58
CA GLN A 101 33.04 -7.18 4.57
C GLN A 101 33.29 -8.14 5.73
N ARG A 102 32.38 -8.15 6.70
CA ARG A 102 32.38 -9.14 7.76
C ARG A 102 32.26 -10.49 7.06
N GLN A 103 33.36 -11.24 7.02
CA GLN A 103 33.27 -12.66 6.75
C GLN A 103 32.47 -13.22 7.92
N ALA A 104 31.21 -13.54 7.67
CA ALA A 104 30.42 -14.26 8.65
C ALA A 104 31.16 -15.58 8.84
N GLU A 105 31.76 -15.78 10.02
CA GLU A 105 32.16 -17.11 10.45
C GLU A 105 30.87 -17.93 10.50
N VAL A 106 30.59 -18.63 9.40
CA VAL A 106 29.50 -19.60 9.38
C VAL A 106 29.94 -20.67 10.35
N SER A 107 29.38 -20.62 11.57
CA SER A 107 29.55 -21.67 12.54
C SER A 107 29.09 -22.98 11.88
N GLU A 108 30.04 -23.84 11.49
CA GLU A 108 29.78 -25.17 10.89
C GLU A 108 29.06 -26.13 11.85
N LYS A 109 28.80 -25.70 13.10
CA LYS A 109 27.99 -26.48 14.03
C LYS A 109 26.60 -26.71 13.42
N PRO A 110 26.14 -27.96 13.32
CA PRO A 110 24.79 -28.23 12.86
C PRO A 110 23.82 -27.57 13.84
N VAL A 111 23.19 -26.49 13.39
CA VAL A 111 22.09 -25.87 14.10
C VAL A 111 20.89 -26.78 13.90
N VAL A 112 20.45 -27.42 14.99
CA VAL A 112 19.20 -28.17 14.99
C VAL A 112 18.06 -27.16 15.07
N TRP A 113 17.30 -27.02 13.99
CA TRP A 113 16.11 -26.17 13.95
C TRP A 113 14.93 -26.93 14.54
N GLU A 114 14.32 -26.36 15.58
CA GLU A 114 13.06 -26.88 16.10
C GLU A 114 11.92 -26.66 15.09
N PRO A 115 11.04 -27.64 14.87
CA PRO A 115 9.90 -27.46 13.99
C PRO A 115 8.95 -26.42 14.55
N PHE A 116 8.33 -25.64 13.67
CA PHE A 116 7.27 -24.72 14.04
C PHE A 116 6.10 -25.47 14.67
N THR A 117 5.42 -24.79 15.58
CA THR A 117 4.18 -25.24 16.22
C THR A 117 2.97 -24.59 15.57
N GLN A 118 1.79 -25.23 15.69
CA GLN A 118 0.54 -24.66 15.17
C GLN A 118 0.27 -23.27 15.75
N ARG A 119 0.53 -23.07 17.05
CA ARG A 119 0.31 -21.79 17.74
C ARG A 119 1.15 -20.67 17.14
N GLU A 120 2.41 -20.93 16.76
CA GLU A 120 3.27 -19.93 16.14
C GLU A 120 2.74 -19.50 14.78
N VAL A 121 2.29 -20.46 13.97
CA VAL A 121 1.68 -20.18 12.66
C VAL A 121 0.38 -19.41 12.82
N ASP A 122 -0.49 -19.80 13.76
CA ASP A 122 -1.74 -19.09 14.06
C ASP A 122 -1.46 -17.63 14.50
N CYS A 123 -0.50 -17.43 15.40
CA CYS A 123 -0.08 -16.11 15.87
C CYS A 123 0.54 -15.25 14.75
N ALA A 124 1.21 -15.87 13.77
CA ALA A 124 1.76 -15.16 12.62
C ALA A 124 0.65 -14.74 11.64
N VAL A 125 -0.24 -15.67 11.27
CA VAL A 125 -1.29 -15.45 10.28
C VAL A 125 -2.39 -14.52 10.80
N THR A 126 -2.68 -14.53 12.09
CA THR A 126 -3.63 -13.57 12.71
C THR A 126 -3.18 -12.11 12.52
N LYS A 127 -1.87 -11.83 12.49
CA LYS A 127 -1.32 -10.49 12.21
C LYS A 127 -1.49 -10.06 10.76
N PHE A 128 -1.85 -10.97 9.84
CA PHE A 128 -2.10 -10.64 8.44
C PHE A 128 -3.51 -10.10 8.21
N LYS A 129 -4.42 -10.27 9.17
CA LYS A 129 -5.77 -9.72 9.13
C LYS A 129 -5.71 -8.18 8.98
N GLY A 130 -6.27 -7.67 7.89
CA GLY A 130 -6.36 -6.22 7.64
C GLY A 130 -5.08 -5.56 7.11
N ARG A 131 -3.99 -6.31 6.88
CA ARG A 131 -2.80 -5.77 6.23
C ARG A 131 -2.97 -5.79 4.71
N ASN A 132 -2.81 -4.63 4.09
CA ASN A 132 -2.70 -4.47 2.63
C ASN A 132 -1.24 -4.21 2.26
N LYS A 133 -0.35 -5.18 2.56
CA LYS A 133 1.02 -5.11 2.03
C LYS A 133 0.97 -5.31 0.52
N ALA A 134 1.88 -4.65 -0.20
CA ALA A 134 2.05 -4.90 -1.62
C ALA A 134 2.38 -6.40 -1.83
N PRO A 135 1.80 -7.07 -2.84
CA PRO A 135 2.20 -8.42 -3.19
C PRO A 135 3.68 -8.45 -3.58
N GLU A 136 4.36 -9.52 -3.19
CA GLU A 136 5.70 -9.84 -3.69
C GLU A 136 5.62 -10.30 -5.16
N PRO A 137 6.76 -10.49 -5.87
CA PRO A 137 6.77 -10.91 -7.28
C PRO A 137 5.91 -12.15 -7.56
N ASP A 138 5.79 -13.05 -6.58
CA ASP A 138 4.98 -14.27 -6.63
C ASP A 138 3.45 -14.02 -6.67
N GLY A 139 3.00 -12.78 -6.44
CA GLY A 139 1.57 -12.43 -6.42
C GLY A 139 0.82 -12.93 -5.18
N ILE A 140 1.47 -13.64 -4.26
CA ILE A 140 0.86 -14.16 -3.03
C ILE A 140 0.71 -13.01 -2.02
N THR A 141 -0.54 -12.59 -1.79
CA THR A 141 -0.85 -11.55 -0.80
C THR A 141 -1.08 -12.14 0.60
N THR A 142 -0.89 -11.32 1.63
CA THR A 142 -1.23 -11.65 3.03
C THR A 142 -2.68 -12.08 3.22
N LYS A 143 -3.60 -11.61 2.34
CA LYS A 143 -5.01 -12.03 2.34
C LYS A 143 -5.19 -13.47 1.87
N ILE A 144 -4.41 -13.89 0.88
CA ILE A 144 -4.43 -15.27 0.37
C ILE A 144 -3.94 -16.22 1.46
N ILE A 145 -2.80 -15.91 2.09
CA ILE A 145 -2.27 -16.71 3.21
C ILE A 145 -3.29 -16.82 4.35
N TRP A 146 -3.92 -15.70 4.72
CA TRP A 146 -4.97 -15.69 5.74
C TRP A 146 -6.21 -16.53 5.34
N ALA A 147 -6.64 -16.47 4.08
CA ALA A 147 -7.76 -17.24 3.59
C ALA A 147 -7.45 -18.75 3.58
N VAL A 148 -6.26 -19.14 3.12
CA VAL A 148 -5.79 -20.53 3.11
C VAL A 148 -5.75 -21.08 4.54
N HIS A 149 -5.15 -20.36 5.47
CA HIS A 149 -5.07 -20.76 6.86
C HIS A 149 -6.45 -20.89 7.53
N ARG A 150 -7.44 -20.09 7.11
CA ARG A 150 -8.82 -20.22 7.61
C ARG A 150 -9.52 -21.48 7.08
N CYS A 151 -9.17 -21.96 5.88
CA CYS A 151 -9.70 -23.19 5.30
C CYS A 151 -9.02 -24.43 5.90
N ASP A 152 -7.70 -24.40 5.98
CA ASP A 152 -6.88 -25.46 6.57
C ASP A 152 -5.72 -24.85 7.39
N PRO A 153 -5.88 -24.75 8.73
CA PRO A 153 -4.83 -24.24 9.60
C PRO A 153 -3.55 -25.07 9.58
N GLY A 154 -3.63 -26.37 9.28
CA GLY A 154 -2.53 -27.32 9.33
C GLY A 154 -1.66 -27.33 8.07
N LEU A 155 -2.20 -26.88 6.93
CA LEU A 155 -1.47 -26.85 5.66
C LEU A 155 -0.17 -26.06 5.75
N LEU A 156 -0.24 -24.81 6.21
CA LEU A 156 0.94 -23.94 6.33
C LEU A 156 1.97 -24.52 7.31
N LEU A 157 1.52 -25.11 8.41
CA LEU A 157 2.40 -25.76 9.37
C LEU A 157 3.17 -26.93 8.72
N SER A 158 2.45 -27.80 8.02
CA SER A 158 3.04 -28.95 7.33
C SER A 158 4.04 -28.51 6.26
N LEU A 159 3.70 -27.47 5.49
CA LEU A 159 4.54 -26.90 4.45
C LEU A 159 5.83 -26.32 5.02
N TYR A 160 5.74 -25.44 6.03
CA TYR A 160 6.92 -24.82 6.64
C TYR A 160 7.83 -25.86 7.30
N ASN A 161 7.27 -26.83 8.01
CA ASN A 161 8.06 -27.91 8.61
C ASN A 161 8.60 -28.90 7.58
N ALA A 162 7.97 -29.04 6.40
CA ALA A 162 8.53 -29.80 5.29
C ALA A 162 9.74 -29.06 4.69
N CYS A 163 9.62 -27.76 4.39
CA CYS A 163 10.73 -26.92 3.93
C CYS A 163 11.90 -26.90 4.92
N LEU A 164 11.61 -26.79 6.23
CA LEU A 164 12.63 -26.78 7.27
C LEU A 164 13.40 -28.11 7.34
N ARG A 165 12.70 -29.24 7.14
CA ARG A 165 13.33 -30.58 7.15
C ARG A 165 14.08 -30.90 5.87
N SER A 166 13.57 -30.47 4.72
CA SER A 166 14.20 -30.72 3.42
C SER A 166 15.32 -29.72 3.11
N GLY A 167 15.31 -28.54 3.76
CA GLY A 167 16.20 -27.43 3.42
C GLY A 167 15.90 -26.82 2.04
N ILE A 168 14.75 -27.14 1.44
CA ILE A 168 14.37 -26.67 0.10
C ILE A 168 13.38 -25.52 0.26
N PHE A 169 13.74 -24.38 -0.33
CA PHE A 169 12.93 -23.18 -0.36
C PHE A 169 12.70 -22.75 -1.81
N PRO A 170 11.54 -22.15 -2.11
CA PRO A 170 11.28 -21.62 -3.45
C PRO A 170 12.31 -20.54 -3.80
N GLU A 171 12.70 -20.49 -5.07
CA GLU A 171 13.53 -19.42 -5.62
C GLU A 171 12.72 -18.12 -5.71
N GLN A 172 13.38 -16.98 -5.44
CA GLN A 172 12.78 -15.64 -5.47
C GLN A 172 12.75 -15.01 -6.87
#